data_AF-A0A1N7HTK1-F1
#
_entry.id   AF-A0A1N7HTK1-F1
#
_cell.length_a   1.000
_cell.length_b   1.000
_cell.length_c   1.000
_cell.angle_alpha   90.00
_cell.angle_beta   90.00
_cell.angle_gamma   90.00
#
_symmetry.space_group_name_H-M   'P 1'
#
loop_
_entity.id
_entity.type
_entity.pdbx_description
1 polymer ?
#
loop_
_entity_poly.entity_id
_entity_poly.type
_entity_poly.pdbx_seq_one_letter_code
_entity_poly.pdbx_strand_id
1 'polypeptide(L)' 'MNGVAGDMKFLSFTPTIYSPDHTLVTAKLVQECHALGMKVIPWTVNTKERLQELKDMGIDGVISDDPRIFE' A
#
# COMPACT_ATOMS: atom_id res chain seq x y z
N MET A 1 -12.25 -1.44 -8.81
CA MET A 1 -11.19 -2.40 -8.40
C MET A 1 -11.79 -3.36 -7.40
N ASN A 2 -11.46 -4.65 -7.48
CA ASN A 2 -12.17 -5.70 -6.73
C ASN A 2 -11.57 -5.96 -5.33
N GLY A 3 -10.70 -5.06 -4.85
CA GLY A 3 -9.96 -5.21 -3.60
C GLY A 3 -8.92 -6.35 -3.66
N VAL A 4 -8.21 -6.57 -2.55
CA VAL A 4 -7.13 -7.57 -2.48
C VAL A 4 -7.64 -8.95 -2.90
N ALA A 5 -8.76 -9.40 -2.34
CA ALA A 5 -9.36 -10.70 -2.66
C ALA A 5 -9.76 -10.84 -4.14
N GLY A 6 -10.15 -9.74 -4.79
CA GLY A 6 -10.46 -9.75 -6.21
C GLY A 6 -9.21 -9.84 -7.08
N ASP A 7 -8.17 -9.11 -6.72
CA ASP A 7 -6.91 -9.07 -7.47
C ASP A 7 -6.16 -10.41 -7.38
N MET A 8 -6.23 -11.08 -6.22
CA MET A 8 -5.69 -12.43 -6.03
C MET A 8 -6.31 -13.48 -6.96
N LYS A 9 -7.51 -13.26 -7.51
CA LYS A 9 -8.11 -14.19 -8.49
C LYS A 9 -7.40 -14.20 -9.84
N PHE A 10 -6.64 -13.15 -10.14
CA PHE A 10 -5.89 -13.01 -11.40
C PHE A 10 -4.44 -13.49 -11.29
N LEU A 11 -3.97 -13.77 -10.06
CA LEU A 11 -2.60 -14.17 -9.80
C LEU A 11 -2.55 -15.65 -9.41
N SER A 12 -1.60 -16.39 -9.96
CA SER A 12 -1.34 -17.79 -9.60
C SER A 12 -0.43 -17.95 -8.39
N PHE A 13 -0.05 -16.85 -7.74
CA PHE A 13 0.86 -16.80 -6.59
C PHE A 13 0.55 -15.60 -5.71
N THR A 14 1.02 -15.63 -4.46
CA THR A 14 0.98 -14.47 -3.56
C THR A 14 2.21 -13.60 -3.75
N PRO A 15 2.08 -12.34 -4.21
CA PRO A 15 3.23 -11.46 -4.37
C PRO A 15 3.78 -11.04 -3.01
N THR A 16 5.06 -10.71 -2.95
CA THR A 16 5.68 -10.20 -1.72
C THR A 16 5.28 -8.75 -1.43
N ILE A 17 4.89 -7.98 -2.45
CA ILE A 17 4.52 -6.57 -2.35
C ILE A 17 3.21 -6.34 -3.12
N TYR A 18 2.27 -5.66 -2.47
CA TYR A 18 1.07 -5.09 -3.07
C TYR A 18 1.25 -3.57 -3.17
N SER A 19 1.22 -3.02 -4.39
CA SER A 19 1.62 -1.63 -4.67
C SER A 19 0.52 -0.86 -5.41
N PRO A 20 -0.53 -0.41 -4.70
CA PRO A 20 -1.65 0.31 -5.29
C PRO A 20 -1.40 1.81 -5.39
N ASP A 21 -2.27 2.52 -6.10
CA ASP A 21 -2.41 3.97 -5.95
C ASP A 21 -2.72 4.31 -4.48
N HIS A 22 -2.04 5.31 -3.92
CA HIS A 22 -2.13 5.70 -2.52
C HIS A 22 -3.54 6.12 -2.10
N THR A 23 -4.40 6.55 -3.02
CA THR A 23 -5.79 6.93 -2.75
C THR A 23 -6.69 5.74 -2.45
N LEU A 24 -6.27 4.53 -2.85
CA LEU A 24 -7.01 3.28 -2.64
C LEU A 24 -6.67 2.62 -1.30
N VAL A 25 -5.62 3.07 -0.63
CA VAL A 25 -5.13 2.46 0.60
C VAL A 25 -6.09 2.78 1.74
N THR A 26 -6.53 1.72 2.42
CA THR A 26 -7.30 1.76 3.65
C THR A 26 -6.67 0.82 4.67
N ALA A 27 -6.91 1.04 5.97
CA ALA A 27 -6.43 0.13 7.01
C ALA A 27 -6.89 -1.32 6.80
N LYS A 28 -8.11 -1.52 6.27
CA LYS A 28 -8.63 -2.85 5.91
C LYS A 28 -7.79 -3.51 4.81
N LEU A 29 -7.45 -2.77 3.76
CA LEU A 29 -6.60 -3.26 2.67
C LEU A 29 -5.24 -3.69 3.21
N VAL A 30 -4.64 -2.87 4.08
CA VAL A 30 -3.35 -3.19 4.71
C VAL A 30 -3.44 -4.48 5.52
N GLN A 31 -4.47 -4.65 6.34
CA GLN A 31 -4.71 -5.87 7.11
C GLN A 31 -4.90 -7.10 6.22
N GLU A 32 -5.66 -6.99 5.13
CA GLU A 32 -5.86 -8.08 4.17
C GLU A 32 -4.53 -8.49 3.50
N CYS A 33 -3.72 -7.52 3.09
CA CYS A 33 -2.39 -7.78 2.52
C CYS A 33 -1.45 -8.44 3.52
N HIS A 34 -1.37 -7.91 4.75
CA HIS A 34 -0.53 -8.45 5.82
C HIS A 34 -0.95 -9.87 6.22
N ALA A 35 -2.26 -10.18 6.24
CA ALA A 35 -2.76 -11.53 6.51
C ALA A 35 -2.33 -12.57 5.46
N LEU A 36 -2.04 -12.11 4.23
CA LEU A 36 -1.49 -12.92 3.15
C LEU A 36 0.04 -12.93 3.12
N GLY A 37 0.71 -12.25 4.06
CA GLY A 37 2.17 -12.14 4.12
C GLY A 37 2.76 -11.14 3.12
N MET A 38 1.93 -10.28 2.52
CA MET A 38 2.38 -9.23 1.59
C MET A 38 2.74 -7.96 2.35
N LYS A 39 3.69 -7.19 1.82
CA LYS A 39 3.92 -5.80 2.22
C LYS A 39 3.09 -4.84 1.37
N VAL A 40 2.71 -3.68 1.91
CA VAL A 40 1.95 -2.65 1.20
C VAL A 40 2.82 -1.42 0.96
N ILE A 41 3.09 -1.14 -0.31
CA ILE A 41 3.96 -0.02 -0.74
C ILE A 41 3.24 0.80 -1.83
N PRO A 42 2.38 1.76 -1.47
CA PRO A 42 1.64 2.55 -2.45
C PRO A 42 2.49 3.59 -3.19
N TRP A 43 1.97 4.02 -4.33
CA TRP A 43 2.52 5.09 -5.18
C TRP A 43 1.43 6.11 -5.54
N THR A 44 1.73 7.33 -5.98
CA THR A 44 2.96 8.09 -5.70
C THR A 44 2.65 9.11 -4.61
N VAL A 45 3.30 9.00 -3.46
CA VAL A 45 3.00 9.83 -2.28
C VAL A 45 3.98 10.98 -2.23
N ASN A 46 3.52 12.22 -2.36
CA ASN A 46 4.39 13.40 -2.48
C ASN A 46 4.17 14.45 -1.37
N THR A 47 3.44 14.12 -0.30
CA THR A 47 3.23 15.03 0.84
C THR A 47 3.50 14.33 2.17
N LYS A 48 3.97 15.09 3.18
CA LYS A 48 4.25 14.58 4.53
C LYS A 48 2.97 14.16 5.24
N GLU A 49 1.91 14.91 5.03
CA GLU A 49 0.60 14.66 5.61
C GLU A 49 0.06 13.31 5.14
N ARG A 50 0.10 13.05 3.82
CA ARG A 50 -0.39 11.78 3.29
C ARG A 50 0.51 10.61 3.69
N LEU A 51 1.82 10.82 3.74
CA LEU A 51 2.75 9.82 4.26
C LEU A 51 2.39 9.44 5.71
N GLN A 52 2.08 10.43 6.55
CA GLN A 52 1.72 10.17 7.95
C GLN A 52 0.40 9.40 8.06
N GLU A 53 -0.64 9.80 7.33
CA GLU A 53 -1.92 9.09 7.31
C GLU A 53 -1.74 7.62 6.90
N LEU A 54 -0.93 7.36 5.87
CA LEU A 54 -0.65 6.00 5.41
C LEU A 54 0.14 5.20 6.45
N LYS A 55 1.14 5.82 7.10
CA LYS A 55 1.90 5.19 8.18
C LYS A 55 0.97 4.76 9.32
N ASP A 56 0.00 5.60 9.68
CA ASP A 56 -1.00 5.29 10.71
C ASP A 56 -1.90 4.11 10.30
N MET A 57 -2.09 3.89 8.99
CA MET A 57 -2.78 2.70 8.45
C MET A 57 -1.90 1.44 8.42
N GLY A 58 -0.60 1.55 8.68
CA GLY A 58 0.32 0.42 8.76
C GLY A 58 1.02 0.03 7.45
N ILE A 59 1.18 0.95 6.49
CA ILE A 59 1.96 0.66 5.27
C ILE A 59 3.42 0.30 5.58
N ASP A 60 4.06 -0.42 4.65
CA ASP A 60 5.45 -0.89 4.78
C ASP A 60 6.47 0.03 4.08
N GLY A 61 6.00 0.98 3.28
CA GLY A 61 6.82 1.94 2.55
C GLY A 61 5.98 2.77 1.59
N VAL A 62 6.56 3.74 0.89
CA VAL A 62 5.90 4.47 -0.21
C VAL A 62 6.87 4.65 -1.38
N ILE A 63 6.32 4.79 -2.57
CA ILE A 63 7.03 5.31 -3.74
C ILE A 63 6.69 6.79 -3.85
N SER A 64 7.70 7.63 -4.02
CA SER A 64 7.58 9.10 -4.03
C SER A 64 8.47 9.71 -5.09
N ASP A 65 8.03 10.81 -5.69
CA ASP A 65 8.87 11.68 -6.52
C ASP A 65 9.65 12.69 -5.66
N ASP A 66 9.24 12.89 -4.40
CA ASP A 66 9.83 13.87 -3.49
C ASP A 66 10.37 13.19 -2.21
N PRO A 67 11.68 12.88 -2.14
CA PRO A 67 12.27 12.26 -0.95
C PRO A 67 12.25 13.17 0.29
N ARG A 68 12.02 14.48 0.17
CA ARG A 68 12.00 15.40 1.32
C ARG A 68 10.81 15.15 2.25
N ILE A 69 9.82 14.37 1.81
CA ILE A 69 8.71 13.96 2.67
C ILE A 69 9.14 13.04 3.82
N PHE A 70 10.34 12.44 3.73
CA PHE A 70 10.88 11.56 4.78
C PHE A 70 11.73 12.30 5.83
N GLU A 71 12.05 13.58 5.60
CA GLU A 71 12.85 14.42 6.51
C GLU A 71 12.04 14.96 7.70
#